data_AF-A0A818LJ82-F1
#
_entry.id   AF-A0A818LJ82-F1
#
_cell.length_a   1.000
_cell.length_b   1.000
_cell.length_c   1.000
_cell.angle_alpha   90.00
_cell.angle_beta   90.00
_cell.angle_gamma   90.00
#
_symmetry.space_group_name_H-M   'P 1'
#
loop_
_entity.id
_entity.type
_entity.pdbx_description
1 polymer ?
#
loop_
_entity_poly.entity_id
_entity_poly.type
_entity_poly.pdbx_seq_one_letter_code
_entity_poly.pdbx_strand_id
1 'polypeptide(L)'
;NFIILAAVVIVYTLFGGLYSVAYTDVVQLGFIFIGLWIAIPFAIEHKSVGSIISTWPDWRGRIDKSQIVEWMDNMFLLIFGGIPWQVYFQRVLSAKSAKKAMYLSFCAAVGCVLLAMPPVLIGAIAKSTNWNMTDYDIKKDITSPEATKLILPLVLLHLCPKFVAFIGLGAVSAAVMSSADSSVLSASSMFARNVWKLVLRNQVRNN
;
A
#
# COMPACT_ATOMS: atom_id res chain seq x y z
N ASN A 1 -15.79 -5.84 13.40
CA ASN A 1 -15.27 -4.84 12.45
C ASN A 1 -14.85 -5.38 11.09
N PHE A 2 -14.08 -6.48 10.99
CA PHE A 2 -13.69 -7.04 9.68
C PHE A 2 -14.88 -7.51 8.80
N ILE A 3 -15.89 -8.12 9.42
CA ILE A 3 -17.08 -8.64 8.72
C ILE A 3 -17.91 -7.52 8.06
N ILE A 4 -17.98 -6.35 8.70
CA ILE A 4 -18.74 -5.20 8.17
C ILE A 4 -18.00 -4.59 6.97
N LEU A 5 -16.69 -4.43 7.07
CA LEU A 5 -15.86 -3.97 5.95
C LEU A 5 -15.93 -4.94 4.77
N ALA A 6 -15.84 -6.25 5.02
CA ALA A 6 -15.98 -7.28 3.99
C ALA A 6 -17.37 -7.24 3.33
N ALA A 7 -18.44 -7.05 4.11
CA ALA A 7 -19.80 -6.95 3.58
C ALA A 7 -19.98 -5.71 2.68
N VAL A 8 -19.47 -4.55 3.11
CA VAL A 8 -19.49 -3.32 2.31
C VAL A 8 -18.72 -3.52 0.99
N VAL A 9 -17.51 -4.12 1.07
CA VAL A 9 -16.67 -4.47 -0.09
C VAL A 9 -17.41 -5.35 -1.09
N ILE A 10 -18.05 -6.41 -0.61
CA ILE A 10 -18.79 -7.36 -1.46
C ILE A 10 -19.96 -6.66 -2.15
N VAL A 11 -20.71 -5.80 -1.43
CA VAL A 11 -21.89 -5.13 -1.98
C VAL A 11 -21.52 -4.16 -3.10
N TYR A 12 -20.56 -3.24 -2.92
CA TYR A 12 -20.23 -2.31 -4.01
C TYR A 12 -19.48 -3.00 -5.17
N THR A 13 -18.72 -4.06 -4.91
CA THR A 13 -18.05 -4.85 -5.96
C THR A 13 -19.07 -5.60 -6.83
N LEU A 14 -20.15 -6.13 -6.23
CA LEU A 14 -21.23 -6.83 -6.94
C LEU A 14 -22.02 -5.90 -7.88
N PHE A 15 -22.36 -4.69 -7.44
CA PHE A 15 -23.17 -3.76 -8.24
C PHE A 15 -22.35 -2.97 -9.28
N GLY A 16 -21.05 -2.82 -9.05
CA GLY A 16 -20.21 -1.90 -9.82
C GLY A 16 -19.26 -2.52 -10.85
N GLY A 17 -18.95 -3.82 -10.73
CA GLY A 17 -18.00 -4.50 -11.62
C GLY A 17 -16.61 -3.83 -11.70
N LEU A 18 -15.87 -4.11 -12.77
CA LEU A 18 -14.48 -3.61 -12.96
C LEU A 18 -14.40 -2.07 -13.02
N TYR A 19 -15.48 -1.40 -13.45
CA TYR A 19 -15.55 0.06 -13.55
C TYR A 19 -15.64 0.72 -12.17
N SER A 20 -16.47 0.20 -11.27
CA SER A 20 -16.56 0.75 -9.91
C SER A 20 -15.27 0.58 -9.14
N VAL A 21 -14.62 -0.58 -9.25
CA VAL A 21 -13.32 -0.83 -8.60
C VAL A 21 -12.25 0.14 -9.11
N ALA A 22 -12.22 0.40 -10.43
CA ALA A 22 -11.27 1.36 -11.00
C ALA A 22 -11.52 2.80 -10.53
N TYR A 23 -12.79 3.23 -10.40
CA TYR A 23 -13.12 4.57 -9.90
C TYR A 23 -12.80 4.72 -8.41
N THR A 24 -13.12 3.71 -7.58
CA THR A 24 -12.78 3.74 -6.15
C THR A 24 -11.27 3.73 -5.93
N ASP A 25 -10.51 2.99 -6.74
CA ASP A 25 -9.04 2.99 -6.68
C ASP A 25 -8.45 4.37 -6.95
N VAL A 26 -8.97 5.12 -7.95
CA VAL A 26 -8.48 6.48 -8.26
C VAL A 26 -8.75 7.43 -7.10
N VAL A 27 -9.94 7.37 -6.52
CA VAL A 27 -10.29 8.18 -5.35
C VAL A 27 -9.41 7.82 -4.16
N GLN A 28 -9.26 6.53 -3.86
CA GLN A 28 -8.39 6.03 -2.78
C GLN A 28 -6.94 6.46 -2.97
N LEU A 29 -6.39 6.37 -4.20
CA LEU A 29 -5.05 6.86 -4.54
C LEU A 29 -4.90 8.36 -4.26
N GLY A 30 -5.90 9.17 -4.60
CA GLY A 30 -5.92 10.59 -4.29
C GLY A 30 -5.91 10.86 -2.78
N PHE A 31 -6.76 10.15 -2.03
CA PHE A 31 -6.78 10.23 -0.56
C PHE A 31 -5.46 9.80 0.08
N ILE A 32 -4.82 8.74 -0.42
CA ILE A 32 -3.52 8.25 0.06
C ILE A 32 -2.45 9.30 -0.18
N PHE A 33 -2.39 9.82 -1.41
CA PHE A 33 -1.42 10.84 -1.78
C PHE A 33 -1.56 12.06 -0.89
N ILE A 34 -2.73 12.69 -0.86
CA ILE A 34 -2.96 13.92 -0.12
C ILE A 34 -2.80 13.68 1.39
N GLY A 35 -3.37 12.60 1.93
CA GLY A 35 -3.38 12.31 3.36
C GLY A 35 -1.98 12.08 3.93
N LEU A 36 -1.14 11.31 3.23
CA LEU A 36 0.22 11.06 3.70
C LEU A 36 1.13 12.27 3.49
N TRP A 37 0.99 13.01 2.38
CA TRP A 37 1.79 14.21 2.14
C TRP A 37 1.48 15.33 3.13
N ILE A 38 0.22 15.50 3.52
CA ILE A 38 -0.17 16.47 4.57
C ILE A 38 0.39 16.04 5.93
N ALA A 39 0.47 14.74 6.22
CA ALA A 39 0.98 14.27 7.52
C ALA A 39 2.47 14.57 7.74
N ILE A 40 3.28 14.60 6.68
CA ILE A 40 4.73 14.82 6.76
C ILE A 40 5.10 16.13 7.49
N PRO A 41 4.67 17.34 7.07
CA PRO A 41 5.08 18.58 7.72
C PRO A 41 4.70 18.62 9.20
N PHE A 42 3.49 18.15 9.56
CA PHE A 42 3.06 18.08 10.95
C PHE A 42 3.91 17.11 11.77
N ALA A 43 4.27 15.96 11.20
CA ALA A 43 5.12 14.99 11.86
C ALA A 43 6.54 15.53 12.08
N ILE A 44 7.11 16.29 11.12
CA ILE A 44 8.46 16.88 11.23
C ILE A 44 8.50 18.01 12.26
N GLU A 45 7.44 18.83 12.34
CA GLU A 45 7.38 19.98 13.27
C GLU A 45 7.18 19.57 14.73
N HIS A 46 6.91 18.29 15.00
CA HIS A 46 6.71 17.78 16.35
C HIS A 46 7.98 17.92 17.22
N LYS A 47 7.85 18.42 18.45
CA LYS A 47 8.98 18.71 19.36
C LYS A 47 9.87 17.51 19.67
N SER A 48 9.31 16.30 19.58
CA SER A 48 10.02 15.04 19.85
C SER A 48 10.84 14.55 18.65
N VAL A 49 10.76 15.21 17.50
CA VAL A 49 11.45 14.84 16.25
C VAL A 49 12.72 15.67 16.11
N GLY A 50 13.86 14.97 16.02
CA GLY A 50 15.15 15.58 15.73
C GLY A 50 15.30 15.97 14.26
N SER A 51 16.40 16.64 13.92
CA SER A 51 16.69 16.98 12.52
C SER A 51 16.98 15.74 11.69
N ILE A 52 16.09 15.43 10.75
CA ILE A 52 16.20 14.28 9.82
C ILE A 52 17.49 14.32 9.01
N ILE A 53 17.98 15.53 8.70
CA ILE A 53 19.24 15.72 7.97
C ILE A 53 20.42 15.26 8.83
N SER A 54 20.42 15.56 10.13
CA SER A 54 21.48 15.12 11.04
C SER A 54 21.45 13.61 11.30
N THR A 55 20.25 13.01 11.30
CA THR A 55 20.06 11.56 11.53
C THR A 55 20.20 10.73 10.23
N TRP A 56 20.52 11.36 9.09
CA TRP A 56 20.73 10.69 7.80
C TRP A 56 21.60 9.42 7.88
N PRO A 57 22.76 9.42 8.57
CA PRO A 57 23.59 8.22 8.67
C PRO A 57 22.88 7.03 9.34
N ASP A 58 21.94 7.31 10.23
CA ASP A 58 21.26 6.31 11.06
C ASP A 58 20.01 5.74 10.38
N TRP A 59 19.27 6.57 9.64
CA TRP A 59 18.04 6.13 8.97
C TRP A 59 18.24 5.66 7.52
N ARG A 60 19.32 6.05 6.84
CA ARG A 60 19.68 5.50 5.52
C ARG A 60 19.81 3.97 5.55
N GLY A 61 20.17 3.44 6.72
CA GLY A 61 20.43 2.02 6.92
C GLY A 61 21.71 1.56 6.23
N ARG A 62 22.21 0.40 6.64
CA ARG A 62 23.29 -0.32 5.98
C ARG A 62 22.83 -1.75 5.75
N ILE A 63 23.11 -2.28 4.56
CA ILE A 63 22.84 -3.68 4.27
C ILE A 63 23.96 -4.49 4.90
N ASP A 64 23.64 -5.24 5.94
CA ASP A 64 24.60 -6.18 6.53
C ASP A 64 24.75 -7.43 5.64
N LYS A 65 25.91 -8.09 5.70
CA LYS A 65 26.23 -9.26 4.89
C LYS A 65 25.23 -10.40 5.09
N SER A 66 24.67 -10.51 6.29
CA SER A 66 23.64 -11.48 6.66
C SER A 66 22.31 -11.27 5.92
N GLN A 67 22.00 -10.03 5.53
CA GLN A 67 20.72 -9.66 4.92
C GLN A 67 20.77 -9.62 3.39
N ILE A 68 21.95 -9.76 2.78
CA ILE A 68 22.12 -9.66 1.31
C ILE A 68 21.16 -10.60 0.58
N VAL A 69 21.00 -11.84 1.07
CA VAL A 69 20.12 -12.83 0.44
C VAL A 69 18.66 -12.37 0.50
N GLU A 70 18.21 -11.83 1.63
CA GLU A 70 16.84 -11.30 1.79
C GLU A 70 16.61 -10.08 0.90
N TRP A 71 17.60 -9.18 0.78
CA TRP A 71 17.53 -8.04 -0.12
C TRP A 71 17.48 -8.46 -1.60
N MET A 72 18.26 -9.48 -1.97
CA MET A 72 18.23 -10.04 -3.32
C MET A 72 16.89 -10.71 -3.62
N ASP A 73 16.35 -11.48 -2.68
CA ASP A 73 15.04 -12.12 -2.82
C ASP A 73 13.93 -11.08 -3.00
N ASN A 74 13.88 -10.05 -2.15
CA ASN A 74 12.95 -8.93 -2.28
C ASN A 74 13.12 -8.19 -3.61
N MET A 75 14.36 -7.98 -4.08
CA MET A 75 14.62 -7.34 -5.36
C MET A 75 14.08 -8.18 -6.53
N PHE A 76 14.31 -9.49 -6.51
CA PHE A 76 13.77 -10.39 -7.52
C PHE A 76 12.25 -10.49 -7.46
N LEU A 77 11.67 -10.49 -6.27
CA LEU A 77 10.22 -10.45 -6.09
C LEU A 77 9.62 -9.17 -6.67
N LEU A 78 10.25 -8.00 -6.48
CA LEU A 78 9.78 -6.74 -7.05
C LEU A 78 9.94 -6.66 -8.57
N ILE A 79 11.03 -7.19 -9.13
CA ILE A 79 11.31 -7.16 -10.59
C ILE A 79 10.48 -8.22 -11.33
N PHE A 80 10.54 -9.48 -10.88
CA PHE A 80 9.93 -10.61 -11.57
C PHE A 80 8.51 -10.90 -11.09
N GLY A 81 8.16 -10.58 -9.83
CA GLY A 81 6.80 -10.79 -9.31
C GLY A 81 5.74 -9.92 -9.99
N GLY A 82 6.14 -8.80 -10.62
CA GLY A 82 5.26 -7.99 -11.47
C GLY A 82 4.89 -8.65 -12.81
N ILE A 83 5.70 -9.59 -13.30
CA ILE A 83 5.51 -10.24 -14.61
C ILE A 83 4.27 -11.16 -14.64
N PRO A 84 3.97 -11.97 -13.60
CA PRO A 84 2.73 -12.73 -13.55
C PRO A 84 1.58 -11.96 -12.87
N TRP A 85 1.72 -10.66 -12.57
CA TRP A 85 0.74 -9.94 -11.76
C TRP A 85 -0.57 -9.73 -12.51
N GLN A 86 -1.51 -10.64 -12.30
CA GLN A 86 -2.78 -10.73 -13.02
C GLN A 86 -3.62 -9.44 -12.95
N VAL A 87 -3.69 -8.78 -11.79
CA VAL A 87 -4.36 -7.46 -11.62
C VAL A 87 -3.87 -6.45 -12.66
N TYR A 88 -2.55 -6.37 -12.86
CA TYR A 88 -1.95 -5.41 -13.78
C TYR A 88 -2.30 -5.76 -15.23
N PHE A 89 -2.15 -7.03 -15.63
CA PHE A 89 -2.50 -7.46 -16.99
C PHE A 89 -3.99 -7.31 -17.30
N GLN A 90 -4.88 -7.52 -16.32
CA GLN A 90 -6.31 -7.25 -16.48
C GLN A 90 -6.59 -5.78 -16.81
N ARG A 91 -5.82 -4.84 -16.25
CA ARG A 91 -5.94 -3.39 -16.52
C ARG A 91 -5.31 -3.00 -17.86
N VAL A 92 -4.16 -3.57 -18.21
CA VAL A 92 -3.51 -3.34 -19.51
C VAL A 92 -4.38 -3.86 -20.65
N LEU A 93 -4.96 -5.06 -20.51
CA LEU A 93 -5.80 -5.69 -21.53
C LEU A 93 -7.20 -5.08 -21.64
N SER A 94 -7.67 -4.35 -20.63
CA SER A 94 -8.95 -3.62 -20.69
C SER A 94 -8.83 -2.22 -21.32
N ALA A 95 -7.60 -1.75 -21.57
CA ALA A 95 -7.35 -0.48 -22.22
C ALA A 95 -7.77 -0.51 -23.70
N LYS A 96 -8.41 0.58 -24.17
CA LYS A 96 -8.90 0.69 -25.56
C LYS A 96 -7.81 0.62 -26.64
N SER A 97 -6.54 0.80 -26.29
CA SER A 97 -5.42 0.80 -27.24
C SER A 97 -4.09 0.49 -26.54
N ALA A 98 -3.21 -0.24 -27.21
CA ALA A 98 -1.87 -0.57 -26.71
C ALA A 98 -1.03 0.68 -26.38
N LYS A 99 -1.11 1.74 -27.20
CA LYS A 99 -0.38 3.00 -26.93
C LYS A 99 -0.83 3.67 -25.64
N LYS A 100 -2.15 3.63 -25.36
CA LYS A 100 -2.71 4.17 -24.11
C LYS A 100 -2.30 3.34 -22.91
N ALA A 101 -2.32 2.01 -23.03
CA ALA A 101 -1.88 1.11 -21.96
C ALA A 101 -0.41 1.36 -21.60
N MET A 102 0.47 1.46 -22.61
CA MET A 102 1.89 1.77 -22.41
C MET A 102 2.10 3.10 -21.69
N TYR A 103 1.42 4.17 -22.13
CA TYR A 103 1.55 5.49 -21.49
C TYR A 103 1.07 5.45 -20.02
N LEU A 104 -0.04 4.78 -19.74
CA LEU A 104 -0.54 4.59 -18.38
C LEU A 104 0.45 3.81 -17.50
N SER A 105 1.11 2.80 -18.05
CA SER A 105 2.15 2.04 -17.33
C SER A 105 3.36 2.90 -16.96
N PHE A 106 3.83 3.74 -17.88
CA PHE A 106 4.92 4.68 -17.57
C PHE A 106 4.49 5.74 -16.54
N CYS A 107 3.29 6.28 -16.67
CA CYS A 107 2.74 7.22 -15.68
C CYS A 107 2.60 6.56 -14.31
N ALA A 108 2.14 5.31 -14.26
CA ALA A 108 2.03 4.53 -13.03
C ALA A 108 3.40 4.27 -12.39
N ALA A 109 4.44 3.97 -13.19
CA ALA A 109 5.79 3.79 -12.67
C ALA A 109 6.30 5.05 -11.95
N VAL A 110 6.11 6.23 -12.56
CA VAL A 110 6.46 7.52 -11.92
C VAL A 110 5.57 7.77 -10.69
N GLY A 111 4.27 7.50 -10.79
CA GLY A 111 3.33 7.62 -9.69
C GLY A 111 3.71 6.76 -8.48
N CYS A 112 4.17 5.52 -8.70
CA CYS A 112 4.65 4.62 -7.65
C CYS A 112 5.87 5.20 -6.92
N VAL A 113 6.82 5.79 -7.65
CA VAL A 113 7.99 6.45 -7.03
C VAL A 113 7.54 7.62 -6.16
N LEU A 114 6.62 8.47 -6.66
CA LEU A 114 6.10 9.60 -5.91
C LEU A 114 5.29 9.17 -4.67
N LEU A 115 4.55 8.07 -4.76
CA LEU A 115 3.77 7.51 -3.65
C LEU A 115 4.62 6.73 -2.64
N ALA A 116 5.80 6.25 -3.03
CA ALA A 116 6.76 5.62 -2.12
C ALA A 116 7.50 6.65 -1.25
N MET A 117 7.56 7.92 -1.67
CA MET A 117 8.27 8.98 -0.91
C MET A 117 7.67 9.24 0.48
N PRO A 118 6.34 9.42 0.67
CA PRO A 118 5.77 9.68 1.99
C PRO A 118 6.03 8.58 3.03
N PRO A 119 5.80 7.28 2.74
CA PRO A 119 6.11 6.22 3.70
C PRO A 119 7.59 6.18 4.10
N VAL A 120 8.52 6.43 3.17
CA VAL A 120 9.95 6.48 3.44
C VAL A 120 10.29 7.65 4.37
N LEU A 121 9.74 8.84 4.10
CA LEU A 121 9.95 10.02 4.95
C LEU A 121 9.35 9.82 6.35
N ILE A 122 8.17 9.21 6.45
CA ILE A 122 7.55 8.84 7.73
C ILE A 122 8.44 7.86 8.51
N GLY A 123 9.04 6.87 7.84
CA GLY A 123 10.02 5.97 8.46
C GLY A 123 11.28 6.70 8.95
N ALA A 124 11.78 7.66 8.18
CA ALA A 124 12.91 8.51 8.59
C ALA A 124 12.56 9.39 9.80
N ILE A 125 11.36 9.97 9.83
CA ILE A 125 10.83 10.71 10.99
C ILE A 125 10.77 9.81 12.22
N ALA A 126 10.19 8.62 12.09
CA ALA A 126 10.12 7.65 13.18
C ALA A 126 11.48 7.31 13.77
N LYS A 127 12.48 7.10 12.91
CA LYS A 127 13.86 6.80 13.36
C LYS A 127 14.53 8.01 14.01
N SER A 128 14.18 9.22 13.59
CA SER A 128 14.69 10.49 14.14
C SER A 128 13.90 10.99 15.36
N THR A 129 12.86 10.28 15.77
CA THR A 129 12.01 10.63 16.90
C THR A 129 12.59 10.09 18.20
N ASN A 130 12.67 10.94 19.21
CA ASN A 130 12.90 10.48 20.57
C ASN A 130 11.57 10.03 21.20
N TRP A 131 11.28 8.73 21.08
CA TRP A 131 10.03 8.13 21.55
C TRP A 131 9.86 8.17 23.07
N ASN A 132 10.92 8.44 23.84
CA ASN A 132 10.79 8.63 25.29
C ASN A 132 10.09 9.96 25.65
N MET A 133 10.01 10.89 24.71
CA MET A 133 9.34 12.18 24.86
C MET A 133 7.92 12.20 24.29
N THR A 134 7.41 11.06 23.80
CA THR A 134 6.04 10.93 23.30
C THR A 134 5.19 10.14 24.29
N ASP A 135 3.87 10.19 24.13
CA ASP A 135 2.91 9.44 24.96
C ASP A 135 2.95 7.91 24.71
N TYR A 136 3.92 7.42 23.92
CA TYR A 136 4.06 6.02 23.57
C TYR A 136 4.89 5.27 24.63
N ASP A 137 4.31 4.25 25.27
CA ASP A 137 4.99 3.48 26.32
C ASP A 137 6.19 2.68 25.74
N ILE A 138 7.40 3.04 26.22
CA ILE A 138 8.71 2.53 25.79
C ILE A 138 8.85 1.01 26.00
N LYS A 139 7.97 0.39 26.82
CA LYS A 139 7.98 -1.05 27.08
C LYS A 139 7.82 -1.93 25.82
N LYS A 140 7.29 -1.37 24.74
CA LYS A 140 7.34 -2.00 23.41
C LYS A 140 8.49 -1.40 22.63
N ASP A 141 9.63 -2.09 22.66
CA ASP A 141 10.80 -1.74 21.87
C ASP A 141 10.39 -1.52 20.40
N ILE A 142 10.58 -0.31 19.90
CA ILE A 142 10.24 0.06 18.52
C ILE A 142 11.11 -0.69 17.51
N THR A 143 12.26 -1.21 17.96
CA THR A 143 13.11 -2.10 17.16
C THR A 143 12.60 -3.53 17.10
N SER A 144 11.55 -3.88 17.86
CA SER A 144 10.89 -5.17 17.70
C SER A 144 10.31 -5.29 16.27
N PRO A 145 10.38 -6.49 15.66
CA PRO A 145 9.83 -6.73 14.32
C PRO A 145 8.34 -6.39 14.21
N GLU A 146 7.60 -6.51 15.31
CA GLU A 146 6.17 -6.22 15.38
C GLU A 146 5.89 -4.71 15.38
N ALA A 147 6.65 -3.92 16.17
CA ALA A 147 6.51 -2.47 16.20
C ALA A 147 6.99 -1.83 14.90
N THR A 148 8.02 -2.40 14.25
CA THR A 148 8.55 -1.91 12.97
C THR A 148 7.47 -1.89 11.87
N LYS A 149 6.60 -2.90 11.83
CA LYS A 149 5.47 -2.97 10.87
C LYS A 149 4.39 -1.92 11.13
N LEU A 150 4.34 -1.36 12.34
CA LEU A 150 3.35 -0.40 12.79
C LEU A 150 3.92 1.03 12.89
N ILE A 151 5.15 1.28 12.43
CA ILE A 151 5.78 2.60 12.48
C ILE A 151 4.89 3.68 11.87
N LEU A 152 4.34 3.42 10.68
CA LEU A 152 3.56 4.42 9.97
C LEU A 152 2.29 4.85 10.73
N PRO A 153 1.41 3.95 11.21
CA PRO A 153 0.30 4.35 12.06
C PRO A 153 0.73 4.94 13.42
N LEU A 154 1.86 4.50 13.99
CA LEU A 154 2.38 5.06 15.24
C LEU A 154 2.81 6.52 15.10
N VAL A 155 3.52 6.86 14.04
CA VAL A 155 3.90 8.25 13.71
C VAL A 155 2.66 9.11 13.51
N LEU A 156 1.69 8.63 12.76
CA LEU A 156 0.45 9.38 12.54
C LEU A 156 -0.31 9.63 13.85
N LEU A 157 -0.33 8.67 14.77
CA LEU A 157 -1.09 8.79 16.02
C LEU A 157 -0.39 9.67 17.07
N HIS A 158 0.94 9.61 17.17
CA HIS A 158 1.70 10.23 18.26
C HIS A 158 2.45 11.51 17.86
N LEU A 159 2.66 11.75 16.56
CA LEU A 159 3.41 12.90 16.08
C LEU A 159 2.56 13.88 15.26
N CYS A 160 1.33 13.52 14.89
CA CYS A 160 0.42 14.41 14.15
C CYS A 160 -0.77 14.87 15.01
N PRO A 161 -1.35 16.05 14.73
CA PRO A 161 -2.62 16.47 15.31
C PRO A 161 -3.76 15.48 15.01
N LYS A 162 -4.74 15.35 15.92
CA LYS A 162 -5.85 14.38 15.82
C LYS A 162 -6.56 14.35 14.45
N PHE A 163 -6.77 15.52 13.85
CA PHE A 163 -7.41 15.62 12.53
C PHE A 163 -6.54 15.03 11.40
N VAL A 164 -5.24 15.32 11.42
CA VAL A 164 -4.27 14.82 10.44
C VAL A 164 -4.05 13.32 10.63
N ALA A 165 -3.98 12.87 11.89
CA ALA A 165 -3.92 11.45 12.23
C ALA A 165 -5.14 10.69 11.67
N PHE A 166 -6.35 11.25 11.81
CA PHE A 166 -7.57 10.65 11.27
C PHE A 166 -7.52 10.52 9.74
N ILE A 167 -7.12 11.57 9.03
CA ILE A 167 -6.98 11.54 7.57
C ILE A 167 -5.89 10.56 7.15
N GLY A 168 -4.73 10.58 7.81
CA GLY A 168 -3.60 9.71 7.51
C GLY A 168 -3.92 8.23 7.74
N LEU A 169 -4.58 7.89 8.84
CA LEU A 169 -5.03 6.52 9.12
C LEU A 169 -6.15 6.07 8.17
N GLY A 170 -7.01 7.00 7.77
CA GLY A 170 -7.97 6.81 6.68
C GLY A 170 -7.28 6.49 5.35
N ALA A 171 -6.22 7.21 5.01
CA ALA A 171 -5.38 6.95 3.84
C ALA A 171 -4.73 5.55 3.89
N VAL A 172 -4.18 5.14 5.04
CA VAL A 172 -3.64 3.78 5.21
C VAL A 172 -4.71 2.72 4.99
N SER A 173 -5.90 2.95 5.55
CA SER A 173 -7.04 2.05 5.38
C SER A 173 -7.48 1.96 3.91
N ALA A 174 -7.52 3.09 3.21
CA ALA A 174 -7.82 3.16 1.78
C ALA A 174 -6.77 2.41 0.93
N ALA A 175 -5.49 2.48 1.27
CA ALA A 175 -4.42 1.74 0.59
C ALA A 175 -4.58 0.23 0.72
N VAL A 176 -4.88 -0.23 1.94
CA VAL A 176 -5.11 -1.66 2.22
C VAL A 176 -6.37 -2.15 1.49
N MET A 177 -7.43 -1.35 1.50
CA MET A 177 -8.69 -1.66 0.82
C MET A 177 -8.52 -1.77 -0.70
N SER A 178 -7.86 -0.79 -1.34
CA SER A 178 -7.57 -0.83 -2.78
C SER A 178 -6.78 -2.09 -3.19
N SER A 179 -5.80 -2.46 -2.36
CA SER A 179 -4.97 -3.66 -2.59
C SER A 179 -5.77 -4.95 -2.43
N ALA A 180 -6.64 -5.00 -1.42
CA ALA A 180 -7.53 -6.12 -1.17
C ALA A 180 -8.55 -6.29 -2.30
N ASP A 181 -9.22 -5.21 -2.72
CA ASP A 181 -10.21 -5.20 -3.80
C ASP A 181 -9.61 -5.72 -5.10
N SER A 182 -8.43 -5.20 -5.46
CA SER A 182 -7.67 -5.63 -6.62
C SER A 182 -7.34 -7.13 -6.58
N SER A 183 -6.88 -7.63 -5.44
CA SER A 183 -6.50 -9.03 -5.26
C SER A 183 -7.72 -9.96 -5.37
N VAL A 184 -8.84 -9.58 -4.75
CA VAL A 184 -10.11 -10.32 -4.80
C VAL A 184 -10.68 -10.35 -6.22
N LEU A 185 -10.66 -9.22 -6.93
CA LEU A 185 -11.11 -9.15 -8.32
C LEU A 185 -10.26 -10.04 -9.24
N SER A 186 -8.94 -10.03 -9.05
CA SER A 186 -8.04 -10.88 -9.82
C SER A 186 -8.28 -12.37 -9.55
N ALA A 187 -8.34 -12.77 -8.27
CA ALA A 187 -8.60 -14.14 -7.85
C ALA A 187 -9.96 -14.65 -8.38
N SER A 188 -11.02 -13.85 -8.23
CA SER A 188 -12.36 -14.21 -8.70
C SER A 188 -12.43 -14.33 -10.22
N SER A 189 -11.75 -13.45 -10.97
CA SER A 189 -11.69 -13.55 -12.44
C SER A 189 -10.92 -14.79 -12.92
N MET A 190 -9.82 -15.15 -12.26
CA MET A 190 -9.08 -16.39 -12.58
C MET A 190 -9.93 -17.62 -12.29
N PHE A 191 -10.61 -17.66 -11.14
CA PHE A 191 -11.53 -18.76 -10.81
C PHE A 191 -12.67 -18.87 -11.83
N ALA A 192 -13.33 -17.76 -12.18
CA ALA A 192 -14.42 -17.75 -13.13
C ALA A 192 -14.01 -18.20 -14.55
N ARG A 193 -12.82 -17.81 -15.03
CA ARG A 193 -12.34 -18.24 -16.36
C ARG A 193 -11.75 -19.65 -16.35
N ASN A 194 -10.92 -19.98 -15.38
CA ASN A 194 -10.11 -21.21 -15.42
C ASN A 194 -10.82 -22.40 -14.79
N VAL A 195 -11.65 -22.19 -13.78
CA VAL A 195 -12.38 -23.28 -13.09
C VAL A 195 -13.80 -23.35 -13.63
N TRP A 196 -14.57 -22.29 -13.49
CA TRP A 196 -16.00 -22.32 -13.83
C TRP A 196 -16.24 -22.56 -15.34
N LYS A 197 -15.57 -21.80 -16.22
CA LYS A 197 -15.81 -21.91 -17.66
C LYS A 197 -15.18 -23.15 -18.29
N LEU A 198 -13.98 -23.55 -17.85
CA LEU A 198 -13.26 -24.67 -18.48
C LEU A 198 -13.58 -26.02 -17.87
N VAL A 199 -13.84 -26.10 -16.56
CA VAL A 199 -14.14 -27.36 -15.89
C VAL A 199 -15.66 -27.56 -15.83
N LEU A 200 -16.38 -26.67 -15.15
CA LEU A 200 -17.80 -26.90 -14.84
C LEU A 200 -18.73 -26.68 -16.04
N ARG A 201 -18.54 -25.62 -16.83
CA ARG A 201 -19.41 -25.34 -17.98
C ARG A 201 -19.19 -26.29 -19.17
N ASN A 202 -17.98 -26.79 -19.37
CA ASN A 202 -17.71 -27.79 -20.41
C ASN A 202 -18.32 -29.16 -20.05
N GLN A 203 -18.38 -29.52 -18.76
CA GLN A 203 -19.09 -30.73 -18.32
C GLN A 203 -20.59 -30.66 -18.59
N VAL A 204 -21.21 -29.48 -18.45
CA VAL A 204 -22.65 -29.27 -18.72
C VAL A 204 -22.98 -29.27 -20.23
N ARG A 205 -22.01 -29.03 -21.11
CA ARG A 205 -22.22 -29.05 -22.58
C ARG A 205 -21.93 -30.42 -23.22
N ASN A 206 -21.25 -31.31 -22.51
CA ASN A 206 -20.89 -32.66 -23.00
C ASN A 206 -21.79 -33.78 -22.44
N ASN A 207 -22.87 -33.43 -21.75
CA ASN A 207 -24.00 -34.30 -21.40
C ASN A 207 -25.27 -33.77 -22.08
#